data_AF-A0A955TPR8-F1
#
_entry.id   AF-A0A955TPR8-F1
#
_cell.length_a   1.000
_cell.length_b   1.000
_cell.length_c   1.000
_cell.angle_alpha   90.00
_cell.angle_beta   90.00
_cell.angle_gamma   90.00
#
_symmetry.space_group_name_H-M   'P 1'
#
loop_
_entity.id
_entity.type
_entity.pdbx_description
1 polymer ?
#
loop_
_entity_poly.entity_id
_entity_poly.type
_entity_poly.pdbx_seq_one_letter_code
_entity_poly.pdbx_strand_id
1 'polypeptide(L)'
;MVYLRHHGFPSPLLDWTQSPYVAAFFAFRSKPTPTDEDRNVAIYSYVEYPEGEKRVSGHTASLVGLGPYILTHKRHYTQQCEYTICKKDVDQNYVYCPHEEAFSRNTESQDHL
;
A
#
# COMPACT_ATOMS: atom_id res chain seq x y z
N MET A 1 -4.05 5.03 13.81
CA MET A 1 -4.72 4.82 12.51
C MET A 1 -5.11 3.37 12.25
N VAL A 2 -4.19 2.40 12.29
CA VAL A 2 -4.50 0.98 12.00
C VAL A 2 -5.61 0.40 12.91
N TYR A 3 -5.61 0.76 14.20
CA TYR A 3 -6.67 0.36 15.13
C TYR A 3 -8.06 0.85 14.67
N LEU A 4 -8.19 2.12 14.30
CA LEU A 4 -9.47 2.70 13.86
C LEU A 4 -9.96 2.07 12.54
N ARG A 5 -9.04 1.78 11.61
CA ARG A 5 -9.38 1.04 10.37
C ARG A 5 -9.97 -0.33 10.70
N HIS A 6 -9.42 -1.04 11.69
CA HIS A 6 -9.97 -2.32 12.14
C HIS A 6 -11.41 -2.20 12.65
N HIS A 7 -11.79 -1.02 13.13
CA HIS A 7 -13.14 -0.68 13.59
C HIS A 7 -13.99 0.04 12.53
N GLY A 8 -13.59 0.01 11.25
CA GLY A 8 -14.41 0.50 10.13
C GLY A 8 -14.33 2.00 9.84
N PHE A 9 -13.41 2.73 10.47
CA PHE A 9 -13.21 4.15 10.17
C PHE A 9 -12.50 4.32 8.82
N PRO A 10 -12.90 5.32 8.00
CA PRO A 10 -12.16 5.70 6.81
C PRO A 10 -10.70 6.00 7.14
N SER A 11 -9.78 5.48 6.33
CA SER A 11 -8.34 5.70 6.54
C SER A 11 -7.61 5.83 5.20
N PRO A 12 -6.58 6.69 5.11
CA PRO A 12 -5.77 6.86 3.89
C PRO A 12 -4.71 5.74 3.73
N LEU A 13 -4.93 4.59 4.36
CA LEU A 13 -3.99 3.48 4.38
C LEU A 13 -4.24 2.58 3.16
N LEU A 14 -3.16 2.14 2.51
CA LEU A 14 -3.18 1.03 1.56
C LEU A 14 -2.59 -0.21 2.25
N ASP A 15 -3.25 -1.37 2.11
CA ASP A 15 -2.88 -2.61 2.79
C ASP A 15 -1.96 -3.47 1.90
N TRP A 16 -0.86 -3.94 2.47
CA TRP A 16 0.10 -4.86 1.85
C TRP A 16 0.27 -6.11 2.71
N THR A 17 0.90 -7.14 2.14
CA THR A 17 1.36 -8.31 2.89
C THR A 17 2.78 -8.65 2.48
N GLN A 18 3.63 -8.99 3.46
CA GLN A 18 4.97 -9.52 3.20
C GLN A 18 4.93 -10.93 2.59
N SER A 19 3.80 -11.63 2.70
CA SER A 19 3.70 -13.02 2.27
C SER A 19 3.11 -13.11 0.85
N PRO A 20 3.88 -13.59 -0.15
CA PRO A 20 3.34 -13.82 -1.48
C PRO A 20 2.22 -14.88 -1.47
N TYR A 21 2.22 -15.80 -0.50
CA TYR A 21 1.16 -16.80 -0.34
C TYR A 21 -0.14 -16.19 0.19
N VAL A 22 -0.06 -15.22 1.12
CA VAL A 22 -1.25 -14.50 1.58
C VAL A 22 -1.82 -13.64 0.45
N ALA A 23 -0.95 -12.96 -0.32
CA ALA A 23 -1.35 -12.19 -1.50
C ALA A 23 -2.06 -13.08 -2.52
N ALA A 24 -1.44 -14.21 -2.89
CA ALA A 24 -2.00 -15.19 -3.80
C ALA A 24 -3.33 -15.76 -3.27
N PHE A 25 -3.42 -16.09 -1.98
CA PHE A 25 -4.67 -16.56 -1.39
C PHE A 25 -5.81 -15.57 -1.64
N PHE A 26 -5.62 -14.28 -1.37
CA PHE A 26 -6.66 -13.27 -1.63
C PHE A 26 -6.94 -13.08 -3.12
N ALA A 27 -5.91 -13.10 -3.96
CA ALA A 27 -6.04 -12.94 -5.40
C ALA A 27 -6.86 -14.08 -6.05
N PHE A 28 -6.68 -15.32 -5.58
CA PHE A 28 -7.34 -16.52 -6.13
C PHE A 28 -8.55 -17.02 -5.33
N ARG A 29 -8.84 -16.47 -4.14
CA ARG A 29 -9.94 -16.95 -3.27
C ARG A 29 -11.33 -16.80 -3.88
N SER A 30 -11.53 -15.81 -4.74
CA SER A 30 -12.84 -15.53 -5.32
C SER A 30 -13.27 -16.68 -6.23
N LYS A 31 -14.46 -17.25 -5.98
CA LYS A 31 -15.00 -18.31 -6.83
C LYS A 31 -15.27 -17.75 -8.24
N PRO A 32 -14.85 -18.43 -9.32
CA PRO A 32 -15.24 -18.03 -10.66
C PRO A 32 -16.76 -18.10 -10.76
N THR A 33 -17.37 -17.00 -11.18
CA THR A 33 -18.77 -17.02 -11.60
C THR A 33 -18.83 -17.61 -13.02
N PRO A 34 -19.94 -18.22 -13.45
CA PRO A 34 -20.07 -18.77 -14.81
C PRO A 34 -19.82 -17.74 -15.93
N THR A 35 -19.84 -16.45 -15.61
CA THR A 35 -19.58 -15.33 -16.51
C THR A 35 -18.11 -14.86 -16.53
N ASP A 36 -17.24 -15.43 -15.71
CA ASP A 36 -15.81 -15.08 -15.58
C ASP A 36 -14.92 -15.91 -16.55
N GLU A 37 -15.27 -16.01 -17.83
CA GLU A 37 -14.47 -16.79 -18.81
C GLU A 37 -13.03 -16.23 -18.98
N ASP A 38 -12.81 -14.95 -18.67
CA ASP A 38 -11.53 -14.25 -18.80
C ASP A 38 -10.99 -13.71 -17.45
N ARG A 39 -11.04 -14.49 -16.37
CA ARG A 39 -10.58 -14.02 -15.06
C ARG A 39 -9.05 -13.92 -14.98
N ASN A 40 -8.52 -12.75 -15.32
CA ASN A 40 -7.12 -12.42 -15.07
C ASN A 40 -6.89 -12.06 -13.60
N VAL A 41 -5.89 -12.70 -12.99
CA VAL A 41 -5.45 -12.44 -11.61
C VAL A 41 -4.08 -11.77 -11.66
N ALA A 42 -3.92 -10.68 -10.91
CA ALA A 42 -2.66 -9.97 -10.77
C ALA A 42 -2.23 -9.92 -9.29
N ILE A 43 -0.93 -10.03 -9.07
CA ILE A 43 -0.28 -9.78 -7.78
C ILE A 43 0.73 -8.67 -8.03
N TYR A 44 0.63 -7.60 -7.24
CA TYR A 44 1.53 -6.45 -7.32
C TYR A 44 2.60 -6.54 -6.24
N SER A 45 3.78 -5.97 -6.51
CA SER A 45 4.90 -5.99 -5.58
C SER A 45 5.40 -4.57 -5.38
N TYR A 46 5.19 -4.05 -4.17
CA TYR A 46 5.67 -2.74 -3.83
C TYR A 46 7.16 -2.76 -3.45
N VAL A 47 7.95 -1.88 -4.06
CA VAL A 47 9.38 -1.70 -3.76
C VAL A 47 9.62 -0.23 -3.42
N GLU A 48 9.93 0.04 -2.16
CA GLU A 48 10.11 1.41 -1.65
C GLU A 48 11.49 2.02 -2.01
N TYR A 49 12.52 1.19 -2.10
CA TYR A 49 13.91 1.63 -2.34
C TYR A 49 14.55 0.85 -3.49
N PRO A 50 14.15 1.08 -4.74
CA PRO A 50 14.72 0.34 -5.88
C PRO A 50 16.22 0.58 -6.06
N GLU A 51 16.69 1.80 -5.78
CA GLU A 51 18.11 2.19 -5.91
C GLU A 51 18.80 2.45 -4.55
N GLY A 52 18.15 2.09 -3.44
CA GLY A 52 18.70 2.24 -2.08
C GLY A 52 18.54 3.63 -1.45
N GLU A 53 18.25 4.68 -2.23
CA GLU A 53 17.93 6.02 -1.72
C GLU A 53 16.56 6.49 -2.22
N LYS A 54 15.73 7.00 -1.30
CA LYS A 54 14.45 7.61 -1.62
C LYS A 54 14.55 9.13 -1.53
N ARG A 55 14.44 9.81 -2.66
CA ARG A 55 14.46 11.28 -2.72
C ARG A 55 13.05 11.83 -2.50
N VAL A 56 12.77 12.22 -1.26
CA VAL A 56 11.50 12.85 -0.89
C VAL A 56 11.65 14.36 -0.93
N SER A 57 10.85 15.04 -1.76
CA SER A 57 10.63 16.48 -1.66
C SER A 57 9.30 16.72 -0.94
N GLY A 58 9.29 17.65 0.01
CA GLY A 58 8.08 18.00 0.77
C GLY A 58 6.91 18.30 -0.16
N HIS A 59 7.11 19.10 -1.21
CA HIS A 59 6.05 19.53 -2.13
C HIS A 59 5.51 18.43 -3.05
N THR A 60 6.07 17.23 -3.00
CA THR A 60 5.72 16.14 -3.91
C THR A 60 5.05 14.99 -3.19
N ALA A 61 4.10 14.34 -3.86
CA ALA A 61 3.50 13.11 -3.37
C ALA A 61 4.58 12.06 -3.09
N SER A 62 4.54 11.52 -1.87
CA SER A 62 5.51 10.54 -1.39
C SER A 62 4.79 9.46 -0.60
N LEU A 63 5.14 8.20 -0.91
CA LEU A 63 4.65 7.06 -0.14
C LEU A 63 5.47 6.91 1.13
N VAL A 64 4.83 6.45 2.20
CA VAL A 64 5.49 6.17 3.49
C VAL A 64 5.01 4.83 3.98
N GLY A 65 5.93 3.89 4.18
CA GLY A 65 5.68 2.62 4.84
C GLY A 65 5.37 2.79 6.33
N LEU A 66 4.38 2.05 6.81
CA LEU A 66 3.94 1.96 8.20
C LEU A 66 3.90 0.47 8.58
N GLY A 67 4.95 0.01 9.25
CA GLY A 67 5.16 -1.39 9.60
C GLY A 67 6.63 -1.65 9.93
N PRO A 68 7.01 -2.90 10.20
CA PRO A 68 6.14 -4.07 10.36
C PRO A 68 5.61 -4.22 11.80
N TYR A 69 6.14 -3.46 12.76
CA TYR A 69 5.81 -3.62 14.19
C TYR A 69 4.79 -2.58 14.66
N ILE A 70 3.50 -2.92 14.54
CA ILE A 70 2.41 -2.05 15.01
C ILE A 70 1.59 -2.80 16.06
N LEU A 71 1.39 -2.19 17.23
CA LEU A 71 0.46 -2.69 18.25
C LEU A 71 -0.98 -2.54 17.75
N THR A 72 -1.56 -3.63 17.25
CA THR A 72 -2.93 -3.66 16.72
C THR A 72 -3.54 -5.07 16.84
N HIS A 73 -4.71 -5.28 16.24
CA HIS A 73 -5.43 -6.55 16.25
C HIS A 73 -4.58 -7.72 15.72
N LYS A 74 -4.73 -8.91 16.32
CA LYS A 74 -3.96 -10.15 15.99
C LYS A 74 -3.90 -10.48 14.50
N ARG A 75 -4.96 -10.11 13.76
CA ARG A 75 -5.07 -10.29 12.31
C ARG A 75 -3.90 -9.66 11.54
N HIS A 76 -3.38 -8.51 11.98
CA HIS A 76 -2.23 -7.84 11.38
C HIS A 76 -1.02 -8.78 11.29
N TYR A 77 -0.69 -9.47 12.38
CA TYR A 77 0.43 -10.40 12.42
C TYR A 77 0.15 -11.68 11.61
N THR A 78 -1.04 -12.26 11.73
CA THR A 78 -1.41 -13.48 10.98
C THR A 78 -1.38 -13.27 9.47
N GLN A 79 -1.74 -12.08 9.00
CA GLN A 79 -1.73 -11.72 7.58
C GLN A 79 -0.38 -11.14 7.12
N GLN A 80 0.59 -10.99 8.03
CA GLN A 80 1.86 -10.30 7.77
C GLN A 80 1.62 -8.92 7.11
N CYS A 81 0.65 -8.18 7.64
CA CYS A 81 0.21 -6.93 7.05
C CYS A 81 1.25 -5.82 7.19
N GLU A 82 1.39 -5.05 6.13
CA GLU A 82 2.06 -3.75 6.14
C GLU A 82 1.12 -2.70 5.56
N TYR A 83 1.40 -1.42 5.79
CA TYR A 83 0.56 -0.34 5.29
C TYR A 83 1.41 0.75 4.65
N THR A 84 0.87 1.43 3.64
CA THR A 84 1.45 2.68 3.14
C THR A 84 0.45 3.82 3.18
N ILE A 85 0.93 5.04 3.39
CA ILE A 85 0.18 6.28 3.17
C ILE A 85 0.87 7.11 2.08
N CYS A 86 0.11 7.91 1.35
CA CYS A 86 0.64 8.98 0.50
C CYS A 86 0.48 10.32 1.22
N LYS A 87 1.54 11.13 1.25
CA LYS A 87 1.47 12.51 1.73
C LYS A 87 2.29 13.46 0.88
N LYS A 88 1.90 14.74 0.89
CA LYS A 88 2.65 15.88 0.36
C LYS A 88 2.50 17.10 1.26
N ASP A 89 3.44 18.02 1.17
CA ASP A 89 3.42 19.34 1.79
C ASP A 89 2.68 20.30 0.86
N VAL A 90 1.66 20.96 1.40
CA VAL A 90 0.95 22.08 0.78
C VAL A 90 0.93 23.20 1.80
N ASP A 91 1.54 24.33 1.47
CA ASP A 91 1.58 25.53 2.32
C ASP A 91 2.07 25.22 3.76
N GLN A 92 3.18 24.47 3.89
CA GLN A 92 3.77 24.05 5.18
C GLN A 92 2.91 23.09 6.00
N ASN A 93 1.90 22.47 5.37
CA ASN A 93 1.03 21.48 6.00
C ASN A 93 1.09 20.16 5.24
N TYR A 94 1.29 19.06 5.97
CA TYR A 94 1.19 17.72 5.39
C TYR A 94 -0.27 17.33 5.15
N VAL A 95 -0.60 17.05 3.91
CA VAL A 95 -1.91 16.55 3.48
C VAL A 95 -1.80 15.14 2.92
N TYR A 96 -2.84 14.33 3.12
CA TYR A 96 -2.94 13.02 2.47
C TYR A 96 -3.25 13.19 0.98
N CYS A 97 -2.65 12.34 0.14
CA CYS A 97 -2.88 12.28 -1.30
C CYS A 97 -3.33 10.89 -1.75
N PRO A 98 -3.87 10.74 -2.96
CA PRO A 98 -4.01 9.44 -3.61
C PRO A 98 -2.63 8.82 -3.92
N HIS A 99 -2.48 7.51 -3.73
CA HIS A 99 -1.22 6.79 -3.98
C HIS A 99 -0.80 6.86 -5.46
N GLU A 100 -1.75 6.97 -6.39
CA GLU A 100 -1.52 7.10 -7.82
C GLU A 100 -0.69 8.34 -8.17
N GLU A 101 -0.81 9.42 -7.38
CA GLU A 101 -0.05 10.66 -7.56
C GLU A 101 1.44 10.46 -7.28
N ALA A 102 1.78 9.55 -6.36
CA ALA A 102 3.17 9.19 -6.12
C ALA A 102 3.77 8.41 -7.30
N PHE A 103 2.95 7.64 -8.01
CA PHE A 103 3.39 6.81 -9.14
C PHE A 103 3.55 7.57 -10.46
N SER A 104 2.88 8.71 -10.62
CA SER A 104 2.82 9.45 -11.90
C SER A 104 4.10 10.21 -12.27
N ARG A 105 5.09 10.32 -11.38
CA ARG A 105 6.29 11.16 -11.62
C ARG A 105 7.31 10.50 -12.55
N ASN A 106 7.24 9.19 -12.74
CA ASN A 106 8.08 8.41 -13.65
C ASN A 106 9.60 8.71 -13.49
N THR A 107 10.07 8.86 -12.25
CA THR A 107 11.50 9.08 -11.94
C THR A 107 12.18 7.78 -11.49
N GLU A 108 13.46 7.58 -11.81
CA GLU A 108 14.21 6.34 -11.53
C GLU A 108 14.32 5.97 -10.03
N SER A 109 14.32 6.97 -9.13
CA SER A 109 14.38 6.78 -7.67
C SER A 109 13.02 6.74 -6.97
N GLN A 110 11.94 6.56 -7.73
CA GLN A 110 10.58 6.52 -7.22
C GLN A 110 10.18 5.11 -6.76
N ASP A 111 9.20 5.02 -5.87
CA ASP A 111 8.56 3.76 -5.52
C ASP A 111 7.99 3.04 -6.76
N HIS A 112 8.15 1.72 -6.83
CA HIS A 112 7.62 0.86 -7.89
C HIS A 112 6.52 -0.07 -7.39
N LEU A 113 5.60 -0.44 -8.29
CA LEU A 113 4.44 -1.30 -8.05
C LEU A 113 4.38 -2.46 -9.05
#